data_AF-A0A6B0ZTY3-F1
#
_entry.id   AF-A0A6B0ZTY3-F1
#
_cell.length_a   1.000
_cell.length_b   1.000
_cell.length_c   1.000
_cell.angle_alpha   90.00
_cell.angle_beta   90.00
_cell.angle_gamma   90.00
#
_symmetry.space_group_name_H-M   'P 1'
#
loop_
_entity.id
_entity.type
_entity.pdbx_description
1 polymer ?
#
loop_
_entity_poly.entity_id
_entity_poly.type
_entity_poly.pdbx_seq_one_letter_code
_entity_poly.pdbx_strand_id
1 'polypeptide(L)'
;MKSNDTQLVELDARRRVALGRLGNPEHNRYLVTEHPDGSLLLTPAVVMTAHEAALLRNPELVDQIEQDLADPSKAAPSSARRPKPEQA
;
A
#
# COMPACT_ATOMS: atom_id res chain seq x y z
N MET A 1 24.26 12.78 -0.35
CA MET A 1 23.58 12.73 -1.67
C MET A 1 23.97 11.43 -2.34
N LYS A 2 23.02 10.57 -2.72
CA LYS A 2 23.35 9.36 -3.50
C LYS A 2 23.71 9.79 -4.92
N SER A 3 24.83 9.29 -5.44
CA SER A 3 25.26 9.54 -6.82
C SER A 3 24.26 8.92 -7.80
N ASN A 4 23.93 9.62 -8.89
CA ASN A 4 23.15 9.05 -9.99
C ASN A 4 24.07 8.14 -10.81
N ASP A 5 24.16 6.88 -10.41
CA ASP A 5 24.88 5.86 -11.17
C ASP A 5 23.94 5.33 -12.27
N THR A 6 24.36 5.48 -13.52
CA THR A 6 23.60 4.95 -14.67
C THR A 6 24.06 3.52 -14.93
N GLN A 7 23.12 2.57 -14.91
CA GLN A 7 23.40 1.16 -15.16
C GLN A 7 22.67 0.70 -16.42
N LEU A 8 23.41 0.09 -17.35
CA LEU A 8 22.82 -0.59 -18.50
C LEU A 8 22.10 -1.86 -18.01
N VAL A 9 20.87 -2.04 -18.46
CA VAL A 9 20.09 -3.26 -18.24
C VAL A 9 19.49 -3.72 -19.54
N GLU A 10 19.43 -5.04 -19.71
CA GLU A 10 18.84 -5.68 -20.89
C GLU A 10 17.54 -6.37 -20.51
N LEU A 11 16.58 -6.35 -21.44
CA LEU A 11 15.33 -7.07 -21.30
C LEU A 11 15.51 -8.52 -21.74
N ASP A 12 14.86 -9.44 -21.04
CA ASP A 12 14.76 -10.82 -21.51
C ASP A 12 13.76 -10.97 -22.68
N ALA A 13 13.66 -12.17 -23.25
CA ALA A 13 12.76 -12.48 -24.36
C ALA A 13 11.26 -12.21 -24.06
N ARG A 14 10.89 -12.05 -22.78
CA ARG A 14 9.53 -11.74 -22.32
C ARG A 14 9.38 -10.26 -21.93
N ARG A 15 10.33 -9.42 -22.31
CA ARG A 15 10.42 -7.99 -21.97
C ARG A 15 10.47 -7.71 -20.46
N ARG A 16 11.11 -8.57 -19.67
CA ARG A 16 11.28 -8.37 -18.23
C ARG A 16 12.66 -7.80 -17.92
N VAL A 17 12.74 -6.93 -16.92
CA VAL A 17 13.99 -6.48 -16.29
C VAL A 17 13.97 -6.86 -14.81
N ALA A 18 15.08 -7.38 -14.31
CA ALA A 18 15.23 -7.68 -12.89
C ALA A 18 15.70 -6.42 -12.14
N LEU A 19 14.83 -5.86 -11.30
CA LEU A 19 15.18 -4.72 -10.45
C LEU A 19 15.92 -5.12 -9.16
N GLY A 20 16.18 -6.41 -8.91
CA GLY A 20 16.78 -6.87 -7.64
C GLY A 20 18.17 -6.31 -7.33
N ARG A 21 18.87 -5.74 -8.33
CA ARG A 21 20.15 -5.04 -8.17
C ARG A 21 20.04 -3.53 -8.38
N LEU A 22 18.83 -3.02 -8.64
CA LEU A 22 18.53 -1.63 -8.96
C LEU A 22 17.59 -1.03 -7.90
N GLY A 23 17.78 0.24 -7.57
CA GLY A 23 16.87 0.94 -6.65
C GLY A 23 16.95 0.46 -5.20
N ASN A 24 15.87 0.67 -4.44
CA ASN A 24 15.79 0.33 -3.01
C ASN A 24 15.16 -1.06 -2.83
N PRO A 25 15.83 -2.01 -2.13
CA PRO A 25 15.29 -3.36 -1.91
C PRO A 25 13.97 -3.39 -1.13
N GLU A 26 13.66 -2.34 -0.35
CA GLU A 26 12.40 -2.24 0.40
C GLU A 26 11.18 -1.91 -0.48
N HIS A 27 11.40 -1.49 -1.73
CA HIS A 27 10.32 -1.11 -2.64
C HIS A 27 9.99 -2.27 -3.59
N ASN A 28 8.78 -2.82 -3.45
CA ASN A 28 8.30 -3.95 -4.23
C ASN A 28 7.17 -3.59 -5.23
N ARG A 29 6.69 -2.35 -5.21
CA ARG A 29 5.60 -1.86 -6.05
C ARG A 29 5.95 -0.48 -6.58
N TYR A 30 5.65 -0.27 -7.85
CA TYR A 30 5.94 0.98 -8.55
C TYR A 30 4.75 1.36 -9.42
N LEU A 31 4.45 2.66 -9.48
CA LEU A 31 3.72 3.25 -10.60
C LEU A 31 4.70 3.42 -11.76
N VAL A 32 4.23 3.14 -12.97
CA VAL A 32 5.02 3.32 -14.19
C VAL A 32 4.35 4.39 -15.03
N THR A 33 5.11 5.43 -15.36
CA THR A 33 4.72 6.45 -16.32
C THR A 33 5.61 6.31 -17.56
N GLU A 34 4.98 6.16 -18.72
CA GLU A 34 5.68 6.22 -20.00
C GLU A 34 5.61 7.65 -20.54
N HIS A 35 6.78 8.21 -20.83
CA HIS A 35 6.90 9.54 -21.42
C HIS A 35 6.92 9.45 -22.96
N PRO A 36 6.61 10.56 -23.67
CA PRO A 36 6.59 10.57 -25.13
C PRO A 36 7.92 10.21 -25.81
N ASP A 37 9.05 10.37 -25.11
CA ASP A 37 10.38 10.00 -25.58
C ASP A 37 10.69 8.50 -25.39
N GLY A 38 9.74 7.72 -24.89
CA GLY A 38 9.88 6.28 -24.62
C GLY A 38 10.56 5.97 -23.28
N SER A 39 10.89 6.98 -22.47
CA SER A 39 11.43 6.76 -21.13
C SER A 39 10.34 6.26 -20.18
N LEU A 40 10.73 5.34 -19.29
CA LEU A 40 9.87 4.82 -18.22
C LEU A 40 10.33 5.38 -16.88
N LEU A 41 9.46 6.13 -16.21
CA LEU A 41 9.67 6.57 -14.83
C LEU A 41 8.97 5.60 -13.88
N LEU A 42 9.75 4.97 -13.00
CA LEU A 42 9.25 4.08 -11.96
C LEU A 42 9.19 4.85 -10.63
N THR A 43 8.00 5.09 -10.11
CA THR A 43 7.80 5.75 -8.81
C THR A 43 7.36 4.72 -7.77
N PRO A 44 8.10 4.53 -6.66
CA PRO A 44 7.69 3.62 -5.59
C PRO A 44 6.27 3.92 -5.10
N ALA A 45 5.48 2.89 -4.86
CA ALA A 45 4.07 3.03 -4.50
C ALA A 45 3.65 2.07 -3.39
N VAL A 46 2.75 2.53 -2.53
CA VAL A 46 2.05 1.70 -1.53
C VAL A 46 0.61 1.56 -1.99
N VAL A 47 0.08 0.34 -1.90
CA VAL A 47 -1.30 0.04 -2.27
C VAL A 47 -2.11 -0.11 -0.99
N MET A 48 -3.14 0.72 -0.87
CA MET A 48 -4.13 0.69 0.20
C MET A 48 -5.42 0.06 -0.30
N THR A 49 -6.17 -0.60 0.60
CA THR A 49 -7.49 -1.12 0.22
C THR A 49 -8.50 0.01 0.02
N ALA A 50 -9.60 -0.24 -0.68
CA ALA A 50 -10.67 0.76 -0.85
C ALA A 50 -11.25 1.22 0.51
N HIS A 51 -11.34 0.30 1.48
CA HIS A 51 -11.82 0.59 2.83
C HIS A 51 -10.83 1.45 3.61
N GLU A 52 -9.54 1.12 3.56
CA GLU A 52 -8.47 1.91 4.18
C GLU A 52 -8.40 3.32 3.58
N ALA A 53 -8.51 3.44 2.25
CA ALA A 53 -8.60 4.73 1.60
C ALA A 53 -9.85 5.52 2.04
N ALA A 54 -10.99 4.84 2.23
CA ALA A 54 -12.22 5.48 2.70
C ALA A 54 -12.10 5.94 4.16
N LEU A 55 -11.49 5.13 5.02
CA LEU A 55 -11.19 5.47 6.40
C LEU A 55 -10.28 6.71 6.47
N LEU A 56 -9.16 6.69 5.74
CA LEU A 56 -8.18 7.79 5.72
C LEU A 56 -8.74 9.10 5.12
N ARG A 57 -9.79 9.03 4.31
CA ARG A 57 -10.51 10.23 3.82
C ARG A 57 -11.41 10.86 4.89
N ASN A 58 -11.65 10.18 6.02
CA ASN A 58 -12.48 10.67 7.12
C ASN A 58 -11.62 10.89 8.38
N PRO A 59 -10.97 12.06 8.52
CA PRO A 59 -10.06 12.32 9.64
C PRO A 59 -10.76 12.27 11.00
N GLU A 60 -12.02 12.71 11.10
CA GLU A 60 -12.79 12.67 12.35
C GLU A 60 -12.99 11.23 12.84
N LEU A 61 -13.25 10.30 11.92
CA LEU A 61 -13.38 8.88 12.25
C LEU A 61 -12.04 8.27 12.69
N VAL A 62 -10.93 8.69 12.07
CA VAL A 62 -9.58 8.27 12.49
C VAL A 62 -9.30 8.76 13.90
N ASP A 63 -9.55 10.04 14.19
CA ASP A 63 -9.35 10.63 15.52
C ASP A 63 -10.19 9.92 16.58
N GLN A 64 -11.45 9.58 16.27
CA GLN A 64 -12.31 8.83 17.18
C GLN A 64 -11.74 7.43 17.48
N ILE A 65 -11.26 6.71 16.46
CA ILE A 65 -10.64 5.39 16.63
C ILE A 65 -9.40 5.50 17.52
N GLU A 66 -8.56 6.51 17.32
CA GLU A 66 -7.37 6.72 18.14
C GLU A 66 -7.72 7.03 19.61
N GLN A 67 -8.76 7.84 19.85
CA GLN A 67 -9.26 8.14 21.19
C GLN A 67 -9.83 6.90 21.88
N ASP A 68 -10.62 6.09 21.17
CA ASP A 68 -11.21 4.85 21.71
C ASP A 68 -10.12 3.81 22.01
N LEU A 69 -9.06 3.74 21.19
CA LEU A 69 -7.90 2.88 21.44
C LEU A 69 -7.09 3.35 22.66
N ALA A 70 -6.95 4.66 22.86
CA ALA A 70 -6.23 5.24 23.98
C ALA A 70 -7.00 5.10 25.31
N ASP A 71 -8.34 5.10 25.26
CA ASP A 71 -9.22 4.90 26.42
C ASP A 71 -10.24 3.78 26.16
N PRO A 72 -9.85 2.51 26.36
CA PRO A 72 -10.70 1.35 26.08
C PRO A 72 -11.97 1.30 26.91
N SER A 73 -12.06 2.08 28.00
CA SER A 73 -13.26 2.15 28.85
C SER A 73 -14.45 2.81 28.13
N LYS A 74 -14.18 3.59 27.09
CA LYS A 74 -15.16 4.23 26.22
C LYS A 74 -15.57 3.37 25.03
N ALA A 75 -14.87 2.27 24.79
CA ALA A 75 -15.20 1.37 23.70
C ALA A 75 -16.61 0.78 23.92
N ALA A 76 -17.46 0.85 22.89
CA ALA A 76 -18.77 0.24 22.96
C ALA A 76 -18.64 -1.29 23.15
N PRO A 77 -19.46 -1.91 24.01
CA PRO A 77 -19.45 -3.36 24.19
C PRO A 77 -19.77 -4.03 22.86
N SER A 78 -18.85 -4.88 22.38
CA SER A 78 -19.06 -5.66 21.16
C SER A 78 -20.27 -6.58 21.33
N SER A 79 -21.32 -6.36 20.54
CA SER A 79 -22.48 -7.26 20.46
C SER A 79 -22.24 -8.47 19.55
N ALA A 80 -20.97 -8.86 19.33
CA ALA A 80 -20.61 -10.01 18.53
C ALA A 80 -20.94 -11.34 19.22
N ARG A 81 -22.24 -11.62 19.32
CA ARG A 81 -22.83 -12.96 19.38
C ARG A 81 -24.11 -12.93 18.54
N ARG A 82 -23.99 -12.93 17.22
CA ARG A 82 -25.04 -13.56 16.42
C ARG A 82 -24.96 -15.06 16.75
N PRO A 83 -25.98 -15.69 17.35
CA PRO A 83 -25.98 -17.13 17.51
C PRO A 83 -25.87 -17.78 16.12
N LYS A 84 -25.00 -18.79 16.01
CA LYS A 84 -24.92 -19.65 14.84
C LYS A 84 -26.32 -20.25 14.63
N PRO A 85 -26.94 -20.13 13.43
CA PRO A 85 -28.22 -20.80 13.20
C PRO A 85 -27.99 -22.31 13.37
N GLU A 86 -28.69 -22.88 14.34
CA GLU A 86 -28.78 -24.31 14.60
C GLU A 86 -29.45 -24.95 13.39
N GLN A 87 -28.70 -25.74 12.63
CA GLN A 87 -29.23 -26.48 11.48
C GLN A 87 -29.89 -27.77 12.01
N ALA A 88 -31.19 -27.88 11.71
CA ALA A 88 -32.07 -29.06 11.60
C ALA A 88 -31.73 -30.34 12.38
#